data_AF-A0A8H6ZIM5-F1
#
_entry.id   AF-A0A8H6ZIM5-F1
#
_cell.length_a   1.000
_cell.length_b   1.000
_cell.length_c   1.000
_cell.angle_alpha   90.00
_cell.angle_beta   90.00
_cell.angle_gamma   90.00
#
_symmetry.space_group_name_H-M   'P 1'
#
loop_
_entity.id
_entity.type
_entity.pdbx_description
1 polymer ?
#
loop_
_entity_poly.entity_id
_entity_poly.type
_entity_poly.pdbx_seq_one_letter_code
_entity_poly.pdbx_strand_id
1 'polypeptide(L)' 'MISKALGEEVTFTTGPPTGHPPFDAMFAAQAEHNGFYTSTPVPNPDLAALGAKFGTMEQFVETELKKHYQ' A
#
# COMPACT_ATOMS: atom_id res chain seq x y z
N MET A 1 0.89 -13.29 0.66
CA MET A 1 0.81 -12.10 1.55
C MET A 1 2.23 -11.70 1.91
N ILE A 2 2.58 -10.41 1.81
CA ILE A 2 3.95 -9.86 1.89
C ILE A 2 4.73 -10.41 3.10
N SER A 3 4.06 -10.57 4.25
CA SER A 3 4.65 -11.14 5.46
C SER A 3 5.30 -12.51 5.26
N LYS A 4 4.67 -13.42 4.50
CA LYS A 4 5.23 -14.74 4.18
C LYS A 4 6.47 -14.63 3.28
N ALA A 5 6.52 -13.61 2.44
CA ALA A 5 7.60 -13.38 1.49
C ALA A 5 8.83 -12.74 2.17
N LEU A 6 8.60 -11.86 3.15
CA LEU A 6 9.65 -11.19 3.92
C LEU A 6 10.05 -11.97 5.18
N GLY A 7 9.25 -12.93 5.63
CA GLY A 7 9.47 -13.67 6.87
C GLY A 7 9.12 -12.89 8.14
N GLU A 8 8.48 -11.73 8.01
CA GLU A 8 8.16 -10.81 9.10
C GLU A 8 6.67 -10.44 9.10
N GLU A 9 6.09 -10.13 10.25
CA GLU A 9 4.71 -9.65 10.31
C GLU A 9 4.60 -8.24 9.72
N VAL A 10 3.69 -8.04 8.76
CA VAL A 10 3.47 -6.76 8.10
C VAL A 10 2.11 -6.23 8.51
N THR A 11 2.11 -5.13 9.24
CA THR A 11 0.90 -4.39 9.61
C THR A 11 0.85 -3.07 8.83
N PHE A 12 -0.35 -2.68 8.40
CA PHE A 12 -0.57 -1.37 7.81
C PHE A 12 -1.07 -0.43 8.91
N THR A 13 -0.22 0.48 9.34
CA THR A 13 -0.55 1.52 10.31
C THR A 13 -0.46 2.89 9.68
N THR A 14 -1.31 3.82 10.12
CA THR A 14 -1.12 5.22 9.78
C THR A 14 0.11 5.77 10.48
N GLY A 15 0.84 6.64 9.78
CA GLY A 15 2.03 7.29 10.34
C GLY A 15 1.66 8.21 11.52
N PRO A 16 2.61 8.45 12.45
CA PRO A 16 2.39 9.41 13.53
C PRO A 16 2.29 10.85 12.99
N PRO A 17 1.69 11.78 13.75
CA PRO A 17 1.74 13.20 13.42
C PRO A 17 3.19 13.67 13.22
N THR A 18 3.39 14.43 12.16
CA THR A 18 4.67 14.98 11.71
C THR A 18 4.89 16.41 12.18
N GLY A 19 3.85 17.06 12.73
CA GLY A 19 3.87 18.47 13.11
C GLY A 19 3.66 19.42 11.92
N HIS A 20 3.46 18.88 10.72
CA HIS A 20 3.15 19.65 9.52
C HIS A 20 1.64 19.51 9.23
N PRO A 21 0.84 20.59 9.41
CA PRO A 21 -0.62 20.46 9.48
C PRO A 21 -1.29 19.76 8.27
N PRO A 22 -0.87 20.00 7.02
CA PRO A 22 -1.37 19.24 5.88
C PRO A 22 -1.17 17.73 5.96
N PHE A 23 -0.02 17.27 6.46
CA PHE A 23 0.28 15.84 6.57
C PHE A 23 -0.44 15.22 7.76
N ASP A 24 -0.56 15.96 8.86
CA ASP A 24 -1.28 15.49 10.04
C ASP A 24 -2.78 15.33 9.75
N ALA A 25 -3.37 16.26 8.98
CA ALA A 25 -4.74 16.14 8.51
C ALA A 25 -4.94 14.95 7.57
N MET A 26 -3.98 14.69 6.68
CA MET A 26 -4.01 13.53 5.78
C MET A 26 -3.95 12.21 6.56
N PHE A 27 -3.04 12.08 7.54
CA PHE A 27 -2.94 10.88 8.37
C PHE A 27 -4.16 10.67 9.27
N ALA A 28 -4.77 11.76 9.78
CA ALA A 28 -6.01 11.70 10.53
C ALA A 28 -7.17 11.15 9.67
N ALA A 29 -7.35 11.67 8.46
CA ALA A 29 -8.36 11.17 7.53
C ALA A 29 -8.10 9.71 7.12
N GLN A 30 -6.83 9.32 6.92
CA GLN A 30 -6.47 7.94 6.62
C GLN A 30 -6.81 6.98 7.77
N ALA A 31 -6.63 7.41 9.02
CA ALA A 31 -6.94 6.62 10.20
C ALA A 31 -8.47 6.47 10.37
N GLU A 32 -9.22 7.54 10.14
CA GLU A 32 -10.69 7.56 10.21
C GLU A 32 -11.34 6.60 9.21
N HIS A 33 -10.76 6.46 8.02
CA HIS A 33 -11.32 5.64 6.95
C HIS A 33 -10.76 4.21 6.87
N ASN A 34 -10.00 3.75 7.89
CA ASN A 34 -9.46 2.39 8.01
C ASN A 34 -8.86 1.82 6.70
N GLY A 35 -8.02 2.62 6.05
CA GLY A 35 -7.50 2.33 4.72
C GLY A 35 -8.44 2.81 3.61
N PHE A 36 -7.98 3.78 2.82
CA PHE A 36 -8.74 4.32 1.70
C PHE A 36 -9.17 3.23 0.71
N TYR A 37 -10.33 3.43 0.08
CA TYR A 37 -10.85 2.67 -1.07
C TYR A 37 -11.48 1.30 -0.79
N THR A 38 -12.22 1.14 0.30
CA THR A 38 -12.97 -0.10 0.59
C THR A 38 -14.05 -0.45 -0.45
N SER A 39 -14.56 0.54 -1.18
CA SER A 39 -15.59 0.37 -2.21
C SER A 39 -15.03 0.25 -3.63
N THR A 40 -13.73 0.44 -3.83
CA THR A 40 -13.12 0.40 -5.16
C THR A 40 -12.76 -1.03 -5.52
N PRO A 41 -13.23 -1.56 -6.67
CA PRO A 41 -12.84 -2.89 -7.11
C PRO A 41 -11.33 -2.99 -7.33
N VAL A 42 -10.76 -4.16 -7.02
CA VAL A 42 -9.35 -4.48 -7.26
C VAL A 42 -9.27 -5.54 -8.36
N PRO A 43 -8.63 -5.28 -9.52
CA PRO A 43 -7.94 -4.02 -9.87
C PRO A 43 -8.89 -2.87 -10.19
N ASN A 44 -8.46 -1.63 -9.94
CA ASN A 44 -9.24 -0.43 -10.26
C ASN A 44 -9.39 -0.30 -11.79
N PRO A 45 -10.63 -0.25 -12.32
CA PRO A 45 -10.89 -0.20 -13.76
C PRO A 45 -10.35 1.06 -14.45
N ASP A 46 -10.33 2.20 -13.75
CA ASP A 46 -9.82 3.46 -14.30
C ASP A 46 -8.30 3.40 -14.47
N LEU A 47 -7.61 2.78 -13.52
CA LEU A 47 -6.17 2.53 -13.63
C LEU A 47 -5.86 1.55 -14.77
N ALA A 48 -6.67 0.51 -14.94
CA ALA A 48 -6.54 -0.41 -16.06
C ALA A 48 -6.75 0.31 -17.41
N ALA A 49 -7.71 1.23 -17.50
CA ALA A 49 -7.98 2.03 -18.70
C ALA A 49 -6.81 2.95 -19.07
N LEU A 50 -6.07 3.44 -18.07
CA LEU A 50 -4.84 4.22 -18.25
C LEU A 50 -3.61 3.35 -18.62
N GLY A 51 -3.79 2.03 -18.75
CA GLY A 51 -2.72 1.10 -19.11
C GLY A 51 -1.85 0.66 -17.93
N ALA A 52 -2.31 0.84 -16.69
CA ALA A 52 -1.61 0.31 -15.53
C ALA A 52 -1.50 -1.22 -15.63
N LYS A 53 -0.29 -1.74 -15.40
CA LYS A 53 -0.03 -3.18 -15.36
C LYS A 53 -0.16 -3.66 -13.92
N PHE A 54 -1.00 -4.67 -13.72
CA PHE A 54 -1.17 -5.31 -12.42
C PHE A 54 -0.41 -6.63 -12.41
N GLY A 55 0.37 -6.86 -11.35
CA GLY A 55 1.08 -8.10 -11.09
C GLY A 55 0.60 -8.73 -9.80
N THR A 56 1.01 -9.97 -9.54
CA THR A 56 0.78 -10.60 -8.24
C THR A 56 1.77 -10.09 -7.21
N MET A 57 1.42 -10.24 -5.93
CA MET A 57 2.32 -9.86 -4.85
C MET A 57 3.60 -10.71 -4.87
N GLU A 58 3.50 -11.98 -5.27
CA GLU A 58 4.64 -12.89 -5.41
C GLU A 58 5.61 -12.39 -6.49
N GLN A 59 5.09 -11.91 -7.63
CA GLN A 59 5.92 -11.32 -8.68
C GLN A 59 6.65 -10.08 -8.17
N PHE A 60 5.95 -9.19 -7.45
CA PHE A 60 6.55 -7.99 -6.87
C PHE A 60 7.67 -8.32 -5.86
N VAL A 61 7.48 -9.33 -5.03
CA VAL A 61 8.51 -9.76 -4.06
C VAL A 61 9.78 -10.23 -4.78
N GLU A 62 9.61 -11.10 -5.77
CA GLU A 62 10.73 -11.70 -6.49
C GLU A 62 11.48 -10.67 -7.36
N THR A 63 10.76 -9.75 -8.01
CA THR A 63 11.37 -8.83 -8.97
C THR A 63 11.81 -7.50 -8.35
N GLU A 64 11.13 -6.99 -7.33
CA GLU A 64 11.42 -5.66 -6.79
C GLU A 64 11.97 -5.72 -5.36
N LEU A 65 11.31 -6.41 -4.42
CA LEU A 65 11.73 -6.40 -3.02
C LEU A 65 13.09 -7.09 -2.80
N LYS A 66 13.27 -8.34 -3.24
CA LYS A 66 14.51 -9.07 -2.95
C LYS A 66 15.78 -8.38 -3.47
N LYS A 67 15.68 -7.55 -4.52
CA LYS A 67 16.82 -6.79 -5.05
C LYS A 67 17.33 -5.70 -4.10
N HIS A 68 16.49 -5.23 -3.17
CA HIS A 68 16.79 -4.09 -2.30
C HIS A 68 17.01 -4.47 -0.83
N TYR A 69 16.71 -5.72 -0.46
CA TYR A 69 16.78 -6.22 0.92
C TYR A 69 17.68 -7.47 1.08
N GLN A 70 18.60 -7.70 0.13
CA GLN A 70 19.68 -8.69 0.21
C GLN A 70 21.04 -8.01 0.42
#